data_AF-A0A6L8BHC7-F1
#
_entry.id   AF-A0A6L8BHC7-F1
#
_cell.length_a   1.000
_cell.length_b   1.000
_cell.length_c   1.000
_cell.angle_alpha   90.00
_cell.angle_beta   90.00
_cell.angle_gamma   90.00
#
_symmetry.space_group_name_H-M   'P 1'
#
loop_
_entity.id
_entity.type
_entity.pdbx_description
1 polymer ?
#
loop_
_entity_poly.entity_id
_entity_poly.type
_entity_poly.pdbx_seq_one_letter_code
_entity_poly.pdbx_strand_id
1 'polypeptide(L)'
;MPLPQGLSQQDFDSAMAELREIVGDEWVFAGDAHIETYRDPYSPLQGSDDEPVPSAAVAPHTVEHVQGVLRVANDYGIPTWAFSTGKNFGYGGTESRVAGSLMIDLKRMNRILELNEANATAIVEPGVSQYELWQEIQRRGLRLWIDGPSPAYSSIVAIGLERGVGYGLNGERYRALSGLEVVLPTGEVIRTGMAAIEGSGAWAQYPYGLGPHVQGMFSQSNYGIVTKVGVRLIQHPPAFRSSLVIAPNNEDIVPMIDTLRKLRLGGAVDNAVSLGPHGPGRAPWAA
;
A
#
# COMPACT_ATOMS: atom_id res chain seq x y z
N MET A 1 23.74 0.49 -15.57
CA MET A 1 22.68 -0.22 -14.83
C MET A 1 23.11 -1.60 -14.40
N PRO A 2 22.78 -2.02 -13.16
CA PRO A 2 22.97 -3.40 -12.75
C PRO A 2 21.98 -4.33 -13.47
N LEU A 3 22.45 -5.48 -13.92
CA LEU A 3 21.60 -6.57 -14.39
C LEU A 3 21.15 -7.43 -13.20
N PRO A 4 20.02 -8.15 -13.31
CA PRO A 4 19.71 -9.23 -12.38
C PRO A 4 20.91 -10.18 -12.21
N GLN A 5 21.15 -10.65 -10.98
CA GLN A 5 22.30 -11.51 -10.70
C GLN A 5 22.26 -12.77 -11.56
N GLY A 6 23.32 -13.00 -12.35
CA GLY A 6 23.47 -14.19 -13.17
C GLY A 6 22.76 -14.14 -14.53
N LEU A 7 22.10 -13.03 -14.88
CA LEU A 7 21.44 -12.85 -16.18
C LEU A 7 22.37 -12.19 -17.20
N SER A 8 22.39 -12.70 -18.43
CA SER A 8 23.14 -12.07 -19.52
C SER A 8 22.42 -10.83 -20.04
N GLN A 9 23.16 -9.91 -20.67
CA GLN A 9 22.55 -8.73 -21.31
C GLN A 9 21.55 -9.14 -22.40
N GLN A 10 21.86 -10.19 -23.18
CA GLN A 10 21.00 -10.68 -24.26
C GLN A 10 19.67 -11.22 -23.72
N ASP A 11 19.71 -11.98 -22.62
CA ASP A 11 18.50 -12.52 -21.99
C ASP A 11 17.67 -11.40 -21.37
N PHE A 12 18.33 -10.43 -20.73
CA PHE A 12 17.66 -9.25 -20.21
C PHE A 12 16.97 -8.44 -21.32
N ASP A 13 17.64 -8.20 -22.44
CA ASP A 13 17.07 -7.48 -23.57
C ASP A 13 15.86 -8.22 -24.18
N SER A 14 15.93 -9.56 -24.22
CA SER A 14 14.83 -10.42 -24.67
C SER A 14 13.63 -10.34 -23.72
N ALA A 15 13.88 -10.42 -22.41
CA ALA A 15 12.84 -10.23 -21.40
C ALA A 15 12.19 -8.84 -21.51
N MET A 16 12.97 -7.78 -21.74
CA MET A 16 12.42 -6.44 -21.96
C MET A 16 11.57 -6.34 -23.23
N ALA A 17 11.91 -7.08 -24.29
CA ALA A 17 11.09 -7.13 -25.51
C ALA A 17 9.74 -7.81 -25.24
N GLU A 18 9.73 -8.95 -24.54
CA GLU A 18 8.48 -9.64 -24.17
C GLU A 18 7.61 -8.80 -23.23
N LEU A 19 8.21 -8.10 -22.26
CA LEU A 19 7.46 -7.21 -21.38
C LEU A 19 6.80 -6.07 -22.15
N ARG A 20 7.45 -5.53 -23.18
CA ARG A 20 6.87 -4.49 -24.04
C ARG A 20 5.65 -5.00 -24.80
N GLU A 21 5.67 -6.24 -25.28
CA GLU A 21 4.49 -6.86 -25.92
C GLU A 21 3.31 -7.00 -24.94
N ILE A 22 3.59 -7.16 -23.65
CA ILE A 22 2.57 -7.34 -22.61
C ILE A 22 1.99 -6.00 -22.14
N VAL A 23 2.85 -5.04 -21.75
CA VAL A 23 2.38 -3.80 -21.12
C VAL A 23 2.35 -2.58 -22.05
N GLY A 24 2.97 -2.68 -23.23
CA GLY A 24 3.23 -1.58 -24.16
C GLY A 24 4.61 -0.96 -23.96
N ASP A 25 5.21 -0.47 -25.05
CA ASP A 25 6.54 0.15 -25.07
C ASP A 25 6.69 1.28 -24.05
N GLU A 26 5.65 2.13 -23.94
CA GLU A 26 5.67 3.29 -23.05
C GLU A 26 5.59 2.95 -21.55
N TRP A 27 5.38 1.67 -21.21
CA TRP A 27 5.24 1.17 -19.85
C TRP A 27 6.35 0.23 -19.41
N VAL A 28 7.44 0.16 -20.19
CA VAL A 28 8.70 -0.48 -19.81
C VAL A 28 9.75 0.61 -19.66
N PHE A 29 10.27 0.74 -18.44
CA PHE A 29 11.21 1.78 -18.05
C PHE A 29 12.58 1.16 -17.82
N ALA A 30 13.46 1.34 -18.80
CA ALA A 30 14.85 0.90 -18.74
C ALA A 30 15.76 2.07 -19.12
N GLY A 31 17.00 2.06 -18.62
CA GLY A 31 17.96 3.15 -18.79
C GLY A 31 18.10 4.01 -17.53
N ASP A 32 19.29 4.59 -17.34
CA ASP A 32 19.65 5.27 -16.09
C ASP A 32 18.66 6.39 -15.69
N ALA A 33 18.16 7.17 -16.66
CA ALA A 33 17.21 8.25 -16.40
C ALA A 33 15.87 7.77 -15.81
N HIS A 34 15.41 6.59 -16.21
CA HIS A 34 14.20 5.99 -15.65
C HIS A 34 14.45 5.38 -14.28
N ILE A 35 15.56 4.65 -14.14
CA ILE A 35 15.94 3.97 -12.89
C ILE A 35 16.12 4.95 -11.74
N GLU A 36 16.65 6.15 -12.02
CA GLU A 36 16.79 7.19 -11.00
C GLU A 36 15.47 7.52 -10.29
N THR A 37 14.34 7.43 -11.00
CA THR A 37 13.01 7.71 -10.43
C THR A 37 12.48 6.62 -9.50
N TYR A 38 13.13 5.45 -9.48
CA TYR A 38 12.77 4.29 -8.65
C TYR A 38 13.72 4.06 -7.47
N ARG A 39 14.76 4.90 -7.31
CA ARG A 39 15.66 4.88 -6.15
C ARG A 39 14.98 5.46 -4.91
N ASP A 40 15.42 5.06 -3.73
CA ASP A 40 14.92 5.65 -2.49
C ASP A 40 15.49 7.07 -2.32
N PRO A 41 14.65 8.12 -2.30
CA PRO A 41 15.13 9.49 -2.11
C PRO A 41 15.80 9.72 -0.75
N TYR A 42 15.59 8.83 0.23
CA TYR A 42 16.11 8.95 1.60
C TYR A 42 17.11 7.86 1.96
N SER A 43 17.62 7.09 0.98
CA SER A 43 18.54 6.00 1.27
C SER A 43 19.88 6.53 1.79
N PRO A 44 20.37 6.00 2.92
CA PRO A 44 21.72 6.31 3.41
C PRO A 44 22.80 5.63 2.57
N LEU A 45 22.43 4.71 1.68
CA LEU A 45 23.34 3.97 0.79
C LEU A 45 23.46 4.64 -0.58
N GLN A 46 22.77 5.76 -0.82
CA GLN A 46 22.75 6.40 -2.12
C GLN A 46 24.16 6.75 -2.61
N GLY A 47 24.54 6.24 -3.78
CA GLY A 47 25.86 6.41 -4.39
C GLY A 47 26.95 5.48 -3.85
N SER A 48 26.60 4.54 -2.96
CA SER A 48 27.52 3.50 -2.48
C SER A 48 27.45 2.24 -3.35
N ASP A 49 28.48 1.41 -3.28
CA ASP A 49 28.54 0.14 -4.03
C ASP A 49 27.46 -0.87 -3.54
N ASP A 50 26.92 -0.67 -2.34
CA ASP A 50 25.91 -1.53 -1.71
C ASP A 50 24.47 -1.06 -1.98
N GLU A 51 24.28 0.00 -2.77
CA GLU A 51 22.94 0.49 -3.09
C GLU A 51 22.17 -0.49 -3.98
N PRO A 52 20.95 -0.90 -3.59
CA PRO A 52 20.20 -1.91 -4.33
C PRO A 52 19.41 -1.30 -5.51
N VAL A 53 20.16 -0.77 -6.48
CA VAL A 53 19.63 -0.15 -7.70
C VAL A 53 18.91 -1.19 -8.56
N PRO A 54 17.68 -0.92 -9.04
CA PRO A 54 16.94 -1.85 -9.90
C PRO A 54 17.47 -1.88 -11.34
N SER A 55 17.13 -2.93 -12.09
CA SER A 55 17.56 -3.11 -13.49
C SER A 55 16.61 -2.47 -14.51
N ALA A 56 15.31 -2.56 -14.23
CA ALA A 56 14.21 -2.02 -15.03
C ALA A 56 12.95 -1.87 -14.16
N ALA A 57 11.94 -1.17 -14.68
CA ALA A 57 10.60 -1.17 -14.13
C ALA A 57 9.55 -1.41 -15.22
N VAL A 58 8.42 -1.98 -14.84
CA VAL A 58 7.24 -2.14 -15.71
C VAL A 58 5.99 -1.69 -14.99
N ALA A 59 5.07 -1.03 -15.71
CA ALA A 59 3.80 -0.56 -15.15
C ALA A 59 2.61 -1.29 -15.76
N PRO A 60 2.17 -2.44 -15.22
CA PRO A 60 0.97 -3.13 -15.66
C PRO A 60 -0.31 -2.34 -15.28
N HIS A 61 -1.40 -2.55 -16.02
CA HIS A 61 -2.69 -1.91 -15.72
C HIS A 61 -3.87 -2.88 -15.61
N THR A 62 -3.63 -4.17 -15.81
CA THR A 62 -4.62 -5.25 -15.61
C THR A 62 -4.00 -6.40 -14.84
N VAL A 63 -4.84 -7.31 -14.37
CA VAL A 63 -4.39 -8.55 -13.71
C VAL A 63 -3.62 -9.42 -14.71
N GLU A 64 -4.10 -9.48 -15.95
CA GLU A 64 -3.48 -10.26 -17.03
C GLU A 64 -2.08 -9.75 -17.36
N HIS A 65 -1.86 -8.43 -17.30
CA HIS A 65 -0.53 -7.86 -17.43
C HIS A 65 0.38 -8.30 -16.28
N VAL A 66 -0.11 -8.27 -15.03
CA VAL A 66 0.66 -8.75 -13.87
C VAL A 66 1.03 -10.24 -14.03
N GLN A 67 0.09 -11.08 -14.46
CA GLN A 67 0.36 -12.49 -14.75
C GLN A 67 1.40 -12.66 -15.85
N GLY A 68 1.32 -11.86 -16.92
CA GLY A 68 2.30 -11.86 -18.01
C GLY A 68 3.69 -11.45 -17.54
N VAL A 69 3.80 -10.38 -16.76
CA VAL A 69 5.06 -9.91 -16.17
C VAL A 69 5.68 -10.99 -15.29
N LEU A 70 4.89 -11.64 -14.44
CA LEU A 70 5.38 -12.72 -13.58
C LEU A 70 5.82 -13.95 -14.39
N ARG A 71 5.14 -14.28 -15.50
CA ARG A 71 5.57 -15.34 -16.41
C ARG A 71 6.96 -15.06 -16.96
N VAL A 72 7.17 -13.88 -17.55
CA VAL A 72 8.49 -13.48 -18.09
C VAL A 72 9.55 -13.48 -16.98
N ALA A 73 9.23 -12.95 -15.80
CA ALA A 73 10.15 -12.97 -14.67
C ALA A 73 10.56 -14.40 -14.25
N ASN A 74 9.63 -15.36 -14.27
CA ASN A 74 9.94 -16.77 -14.00
C ASN A 74 10.79 -17.40 -15.11
N ASP A 75 10.44 -17.17 -16.38
CA ASP A 75 11.13 -17.76 -17.54
C ASP A 75 12.62 -17.34 -17.59
N TYR A 76 12.91 -16.11 -17.18
CA TYR A 76 14.27 -15.55 -17.16
C TYR A 76 14.94 -15.56 -15.77
N GLY A 77 14.25 -15.99 -14.71
CA GLY A 77 14.78 -15.97 -13.35
C GLY A 77 15.05 -14.56 -12.79
N ILE A 78 14.25 -13.57 -13.19
CA ILE A 78 14.40 -12.17 -12.78
C ILE A 78 13.69 -11.95 -11.43
N PRO A 79 14.40 -11.49 -10.37
CA PRO A 79 13.75 -11.12 -9.12
C PRO A 79 12.86 -9.90 -9.33
N THR A 80 11.68 -9.89 -8.69
CA THR A 80 10.69 -8.81 -8.85
C THR A 80 10.47 -8.06 -7.55
N TRP A 81 10.12 -6.78 -7.68
CA TRP A 81 9.75 -5.93 -6.55
C TRP A 81 8.51 -5.11 -6.90
N ALA A 82 7.36 -5.51 -6.35
CA ALA A 82 6.09 -4.85 -6.61
C ALA A 82 5.79 -3.76 -5.57
N PHE A 83 5.27 -2.63 -6.02
CA PHE A 83 4.74 -1.60 -5.14
C PHE A 83 3.53 -0.92 -5.78
N SER A 84 2.76 -0.21 -4.96
CA SER A 84 1.60 0.56 -5.43
C SER A 84 1.98 1.97 -5.89
N THR A 85 1.83 2.99 -5.04
CA THR A 85 2.17 4.38 -5.39
C THR A 85 3.65 4.73 -5.15
N GLY A 86 4.41 3.84 -4.49
CA GLY A 86 5.85 4.04 -4.24
C GLY A 86 6.17 5.08 -3.16
N LYS A 87 5.26 5.28 -2.20
CA LYS A 87 5.33 6.37 -1.21
C LYS A 87 5.69 5.87 0.19
N ASN A 88 6.50 4.82 0.25
CA ASN A 88 6.96 4.20 1.49
C ASN A 88 8.20 4.93 2.05
N PHE A 89 8.08 6.25 2.19
CA PHE A 89 9.20 7.12 2.53
C PHE A 89 9.73 6.84 3.94
N GLY A 90 11.06 6.78 4.07
CA GLY A 90 11.73 6.37 5.31
C GLY A 90 11.83 4.85 5.49
N TYR A 91 11.24 4.08 4.56
CA TYR A 91 11.25 2.61 4.55
C TYR A 91 11.72 2.04 3.19
N GLY A 92 12.45 2.83 2.39
CA GLY A 92 12.94 2.42 1.05
C GLY A 92 12.20 3.06 -0.12
N GLY A 93 11.11 3.81 0.09
CA GLY A 93 10.39 4.46 -1.01
C GLY A 93 9.83 3.44 -2.01
N THR A 94 10.41 3.40 -3.21
CA THR A 94 10.16 2.36 -4.23
C THR A 94 11.26 1.30 -4.29
N GLU A 95 12.44 1.56 -3.72
CA GLU A 95 13.67 0.78 -3.90
C GLU A 95 13.49 -0.70 -3.62
N SER A 96 14.08 -1.53 -4.48
CA SER A 96 14.07 -2.99 -4.31
C SER A 96 15.02 -3.45 -3.22
N ARG A 97 14.66 -4.50 -2.49
CA ARG A 97 15.61 -5.09 -1.52
C ARG A 97 16.83 -5.75 -2.16
N VAL A 98 16.67 -6.30 -3.37
CA VAL A 98 17.71 -7.02 -4.12
C VAL A 98 18.11 -6.17 -5.33
N ALA A 99 19.39 -5.86 -5.47
CA ALA A 99 19.92 -5.13 -6.61
C ALA A 99 19.60 -5.85 -7.93
N GLY A 100 19.33 -5.07 -8.98
CA GLY A 100 18.98 -5.60 -10.30
C GLY A 100 17.57 -6.17 -10.41
N SER A 101 16.70 -6.02 -9.40
CA SER A 101 15.30 -6.45 -9.49
C SER A 101 14.54 -5.71 -10.59
N LEU A 102 13.55 -6.39 -11.17
CA LEU A 102 12.52 -5.79 -12.00
C LEU A 102 11.42 -5.20 -11.11
N MET A 103 11.25 -3.90 -11.19
CA MET A 103 10.21 -3.21 -10.44
C MET A 103 8.86 -3.38 -11.12
N ILE A 104 7.81 -3.67 -10.34
CA ILE A 104 6.43 -3.77 -10.83
C ILE A 104 5.62 -2.62 -10.23
N ASP A 105 5.44 -1.57 -11.03
CA ASP A 105 4.74 -0.34 -10.67
C ASP A 105 3.23 -0.47 -10.90
N LEU A 106 2.48 -0.73 -9.83
CA LEU A 106 1.04 -0.96 -9.90
C LEU A 106 0.22 0.35 -9.90
N LYS A 107 0.87 1.52 -9.99
CA LYS A 107 0.19 2.82 -9.90
C LYS A 107 -0.91 3.00 -10.96
N ARG A 108 -0.79 2.37 -12.13
CA ARG A 108 -1.81 2.43 -13.20
C ARG A 108 -3.08 1.65 -12.88
N MET A 109 -3.01 0.69 -11.96
CA MET A 109 -4.19 -0.02 -11.46
C MET A 109 -4.84 0.85 -10.39
N ASN A 110 -5.48 1.95 -10.78
CA ASN A 110 -5.99 3.00 -9.87
C ASN A 110 -7.52 3.16 -9.89
N ARG A 111 -8.27 2.09 -10.18
CA ARG A 111 -9.73 2.15 -10.21
C ARG A 111 -10.33 1.95 -8.82
N ILE A 112 -11.33 2.78 -8.50
CA ILE A 112 -12.29 2.54 -7.43
C ILE A 112 -13.41 1.69 -8.03
N LEU A 113 -13.38 0.40 -7.78
CA LEU A 113 -14.27 -0.59 -8.40
C LEU A 113 -15.67 -0.57 -7.76
N GLU A 114 -15.73 -0.39 -6.45
CA GLU A 114 -16.96 -0.22 -5.69
C GLU A 114 -16.76 0.84 -4.60
N LEU A 115 -17.80 1.64 -4.35
CA LEU A 115 -17.87 2.56 -3.21
C LEU A 115 -19.31 2.55 -2.67
N ASN A 116 -19.48 1.99 -1.48
CA ASN A 116 -20.77 1.65 -0.90
C ASN A 116 -20.99 2.42 0.41
N GLU A 117 -21.86 3.42 0.35
CA GLU A 117 -22.18 4.27 1.51
C GLU A 117 -22.91 3.51 2.62
N ALA A 118 -23.90 2.68 2.25
CA ALA A 118 -24.73 1.96 3.20
C ALA A 118 -23.90 0.98 4.06
N ASN A 119 -22.92 0.32 3.44
CA ASN A 119 -22.04 -0.63 4.11
C ASN A 119 -20.75 0.01 4.63
N ALA A 120 -20.49 1.29 4.32
CA ALA A 120 -19.23 1.97 4.57
C ALA A 120 -18.02 1.16 4.09
N THR A 121 -18.03 0.75 2.82
CA THR A 121 -16.95 -0.03 2.21
C THR A 121 -16.56 0.49 0.84
N ALA A 122 -15.36 0.12 0.39
CA ALA A 122 -14.91 0.29 -0.98
C ALA A 122 -14.17 -0.97 -1.45
N ILE A 123 -14.14 -1.20 -2.76
CA ILE A 123 -13.22 -2.16 -3.40
C ILE A 123 -12.35 -1.36 -4.35
N VAL A 124 -11.03 -1.44 -4.16
CA VAL A 124 -10.06 -0.58 -4.85
C VAL A 124 -8.89 -1.39 -5.41
N GLU A 125 -8.30 -0.87 -6.47
CA GLU A 125 -7.03 -1.34 -7.02
C GLU A 125 -5.83 -0.68 -6.30
N PRO A 126 -4.61 -1.27 -6.35
CA PRO A 126 -3.45 -0.82 -5.58
C PRO A 126 -3.05 0.63 -5.83
N GLY A 127 -3.17 1.12 -7.06
CA GLY A 127 -2.82 2.49 -7.45
C GLY A 127 -3.72 3.58 -6.86
N VAL A 128 -4.87 3.24 -6.25
CA VAL A 128 -5.77 4.23 -5.64
C VAL A 128 -5.11 4.89 -4.43
N SER A 129 -4.83 6.18 -4.56
CA SER A 129 -4.34 7.01 -3.46
C SER A 129 -5.45 7.40 -2.49
N GLN A 130 -5.05 7.84 -1.29
CA GLN A 130 -6.00 8.32 -0.28
C GLN A 130 -6.77 9.54 -0.79
N TYR A 131 -6.07 10.43 -1.50
CA TYR A 131 -6.66 11.62 -2.06
C TYR A 131 -7.69 11.29 -3.13
N GLU A 132 -7.41 10.36 -4.05
CA GLU A 132 -8.38 9.95 -5.08
C GLU A 132 -9.64 9.34 -4.46
N LEU A 133 -9.50 8.48 -3.44
CA LEU A 133 -10.66 7.91 -2.74
C LEU A 133 -11.45 8.99 -2.00
N TRP A 134 -10.78 9.90 -1.31
CA TRP A 134 -11.42 11.05 -0.67
C TRP A 134 -12.15 11.93 -1.68
N GLN A 135 -11.51 12.26 -2.80
CA GLN A 135 -12.11 13.06 -3.87
C GLN A 135 -13.38 12.40 -4.41
N GLU A 136 -13.37 11.09 -4.63
CA GLU A 136 -14.54 10.38 -5.15
C GLU A 136 -15.71 10.35 -4.16
N ILE A 137 -15.41 10.20 -2.86
CA ILE A 137 -16.38 10.35 -1.78
C ILE A 137 -17.01 11.76 -1.82
N GLN A 138 -16.19 12.81 -1.91
CA GLN A 138 -16.67 14.20 -1.98
C GLN A 138 -17.50 14.45 -3.25
N ARG A 139 -17.01 13.98 -4.40
CA ARG A 139 -17.68 14.15 -5.71
C ARG A 139 -19.07 13.54 -5.73
N ARG A 140 -19.25 12.39 -5.05
CA ARG A 140 -20.55 11.71 -4.93
C ARG A 140 -21.41 12.23 -3.76
N GLY A 141 -20.88 13.11 -2.92
CA GLY A 141 -21.58 13.64 -1.74
C GLY A 141 -21.83 12.60 -0.65
N LEU A 142 -20.99 11.54 -0.58
CA LEU A 142 -21.19 10.45 0.38
C LEU A 142 -20.76 10.85 1.79
N ARG A 143 -21.48 10.34 2.78
CA ARG A 143 -21.24 10.49 4.21
C ARG A 143 -20.24 9.47 4.72
N LEU A 144 -19.09 9.38 4.06
CA LEU A 144 -18.00 8.46 4.38
C LEU A 144 -16.69 9.22 4.62
N TRP A 145 -15.86 8.72 5.53
CA TRP A 145 -14.53 9.21 5.84
C TRP A 145 -13.51 8.11 5.56
N ILE A 146 -12.31 8.52 5.15
CA ILE A 146 -11.10 7.70 5.12
C ILE A 146 -10.28 7.96 6.39
N ASP A 147 -9.45 7.00 6.80
CA ASP A 147 -8.53 7.21 7.93
C ASP A 147 -7.26 7.96 7.51
N GLY A 148 -6.86 8.93 8.31
CA GLY A 148 -5.64 9.73 8.12
C GLY A 148 -5.18 10.35 9.45
N PRO A 149 -4.16 11.26 9.44
CA PRO A 149 -3.32 11.64 8.31
C PRO A 149 -2.28 10.59 7.88
N SER A 150 -1.81 10.78 6.65
CA SER A 150 -0.67 10.16 5.96
C SER A 150 -0.47 10.92 4.64
N PRO A 151 0.65 10.78 3.91
CA PRO A 151 0.80 11.47 2.64
C PRO A 151 -0.39 11.19 1.71
N ALA A 152 -1.09 12.24 1.28
CA ALA A 152 -2.38 12.10 0.59
C ALA A 152 -2.28 11.28 -0.73
N TYR A 153 -1.12 11.33 -1.35
CA TYR A 153 -0.78 10.60 -2.57
C TYR A 153 -0.29 9.15 -2.34
N SER A 154 -0.31 8.64 -1.10
CA SER A 154 0.01 7.24 -0.80
C SER A 154 -1.18 6.32 -1.09
N SER A 155 -0.90 5.09 -1.50
CA SER A 155 -1.91 4.06 -1.76
C SER A 155 -2.64 3.65 -0.49
N ILE A 156 -3.98 3.54 -0.57
CA ILE A 156 -4.81 2.96 0.49
C ILE A 156 -4.50 1.47 0.70
N VAL A 157 -4.20 0.77 -0.40
CA VAL A 157 -3.87 -0.67 -0.38
C VAL A 157 -2.51 -0.90 0.26
N ALA A 158 -1.45 -0.24 -0.25
CA ALA A 158 -0.09 -0.48 0.21
C ALA A 158 0.06 -0.15 1.70
N ILE A 159 -0.46 0.99 2.16
CA ILE A 159 -0.34 1.35 3.57
C ILE A 159 -1.08 0.35 4.49
N GLY A 160 -2.19 -0.24 4.03
CA GLY A 160 -2.87 -1.31 4.75
C GLY A 160 -2.04 -2.60 4.78
N LEU A 161 -1.45 -3.01 3.65
CA LEU A 161 -0.61 -4.21 3.56
C LEU A 161 0.72 -4.08 4.33
N GLU A 162 1.26 -2.87 4.42
CA GLU A 162 2.43 -2.54 5.25
C GLU A 162 2.08 -2.39 6.74
N ARG A 163 0.83 -2.66 7.13
CA ARG A 163 0.32 -2.51 8.51
C ARG A 163 0.54 -1.11 9.06
N GLY A 164 0.47 -0.12 8.17
CA GLY A 164 0.57 1.28 8.50
C GLY A 164 -0.57 1.72 9.41
N VAL A 165 -0.28 2.78 10.17
CA VAL A 165 -1.23 3.35 11.11
C VAL A 165 -1.82 4.66 10.57
N GLY A 166 -3.02 4.97 11.01
CA GLY A 166 -3.64 6.28 10.91
C GLY A 166 -4.05 6.75 12.31
N TYR A 167 -4.86 7.80 12.38
CA TYR A 167 -5.19 8.46 13.64
C TYR A 167 -6.69 8.58 13.88
N GLY A 168 -7.50 8.06 12.95
CA GLY A 168 -8.96 7.99 13.09
C GLY A 168 -9.44 6.68 13.74
N LEU A 169 -10.70 6.34 13.48
CA LEU A 169 -11.35 5.14 14.02
C LEU A 169 -10.88 3.84 13.36
N ASN A 170 -10.38 3.92 12.12
CA ASN A 170 -9.74 2.82 11.40
C ASN A 170 -8.21 3.01 11.40
N GLY A 171 -7.66 3.54 12.50
CA GLY A 171 -6.23 3.87 12.64
C GLY A 171 -5.30 2.66 12.61
N GLU A 172 -5.80 1.44 12.82
CA GLU A 172 -5.10 0.23 12.37
C GLU A 172 -5.66 -0.09 10.97
N ARG A 173 -4.87 0.21 9.93
CA ARG A 173 -5.35 0.16 8.54
C ARG A 173 -5.43 -1.25 7.98
N TYR A 174 -4.56 -2.17 8.43
CA TYR A 174 -4.63 -3.57 8.03
C TYR A 174 -5.95 -4.20 8.49
N ARG A 175 -6.42 -3.87 9.69
CA ARG A 175 -7.72 -4.28 10.23
C ARG A 175 -8.88 -3.70 9.43
N ALA A 176 -8.69 -2.62 8.69
CA ALA A 176 -9.73 -2.10 7.80
C ALA A 176 -9.84 -2.90 6.50
N LEU A 177 -8.83 -3.69 6.12
CA LEU A 177 -8.87 -4.51 4.91
C LEU A 177 -9.76 -5.75 5.10
N SER A 178 -10.54 -6.07 4.07
CA SER A 178 -11.42 -7.24 4.01
C SER A 178 -11.42 -7.81 2.60
N GLY A 179 -10.81 -8.98 2.42
CA GLY A 179 -10.73 -9.69 1.16
C GLY A 179 -9.72 -9.07 0.18
N LEU A 180 -8.82 -9.88 -0.33
CA LEU A 180 -7.80 -9.51 -1.32
C LEU A 180 -8.05 -10.30 -2.61
N GLU A 181 -7.70 -9.72 -3.75
CA GLU A 181 -7.34 -10.45 -4.97
C GLU A 181 -5.81 -10.39 -5.10
N VAL A 182 -5.19 -11.55 -5.31
CA VAL A 182 -3.73 -11.71 -5.31
C VAL A 182 -3.32 -12.55 -6.51
N VAL A 183 -2.30 -12.10 -7.24
CA VAL A 183 -1.60 -12.91 -8.23
C VAL A 183 -0.41 -13.59 -7.55
N LEU A 184 -0.41 -14.92 -7.52
CA LEU A 184 0.65 -15.73 -6.95
C LEU A 184 1.89 -15.74 -7.87
N PRO A 185 3.09 -16.14 -7.39
CA PRO A 185 4.29 -16.23 -8.22
C PRO A 185 4.14 -17.15 -9.44
N THR A 186 3.23 -18.12 -9.38
CA THR A 186 2.87 -19.01 -10.50
C THR A 186 2.01 -18.32 -11.57
N GLY A 187 1.54 -17.11 -11.31
CA GLY A 187 0.54 -16.40 -12.13
C GLY A 187 -0.91 -16.77 -11.81
N GLU A 188 -1.18 -17.68 -10.88
CA GLU A 188 -2.55 -17.99 -10.47
C GLU A 188 -3.18 -16.80 -9.72
N VAL A 189 -4.46 -16.52 -9.99
CA VAL A 189 -5.23 -15.49 -9.28
C VAL A 189 -6.06 -16.15 -8.19
N ILE A 190 -5.84 -15.74 -6.96
CA ILE A 190 -6.66 -16.17 -5.82
C ILE A 190 -7.40 -14.98 -5.21
N ARG A 191 -8.50 -15.27 -4.51
CA ARG A 191 -9.22 -14.31 -3.68
C ARG A 191 -9.35 -14.81 -2.25
N THR A 192 -9.24 -13.93 -1.27
CA THR A 192 -9.30 -14.30 0.16
C THR A 192 -10.66 -13.97 0.79
N GLY A 193 -10.99 -14.64 1.90
CA GLY A 193 -12.21 -14.35 2.65
C GLY A 193 -13.48 -14.58 1.82
N MET A 194 -14.46 -13.70 1.97
CA MET A 194 -15.71 -13.79 1.19
C MET A 194 -15.54 -13.43 -0.29
N ALA A 195 -14.40 -12.89 -0.70
CA ALA A 195 -14.10 -12.60 -2.10
C ALA A 195 -13.89 -13.87 -2.94
N ALA A 196 -13.56 -15.00 -2.28
CA ALA A 196 -13.38 -16.31 -2.91
C ALA A 196 -14.71 -16.92 -3.42
N ILE A 197 -15.84 -16.46 -2.89
CA ILE A 197 -17.17 -16.97 -3.25
C ILE A 197 -17.71 -16.13 -4.41
N GLU A 198 -17.93 -16.75 -5.56
CA GLU A 198 -18.48 -16.09 -6.73
C GLU A 198 -19.87 -15.48 -6.43
N GLY A 199 -20.08 -14.23 -6.87
CA GLY A 199 -21.33 -13.49 -6.61
C GLY A 199 -21.52 -13.01 -5.18
N SER A 200 -20.54 -13.18 -4.29
CA SER A 200 -20.61 -12.71 -2.91
C SER A 200 -20.68 -11.17 -2.83
N GLY A 201 -21.76 -10.66 -2.26
CA GLY A 201 -21.88 -9.25 -1.87
C GLY A 201 -21.16 -8.89 -0.56
N ALA A 202 -20.36 -9.82 -0.01
CA ALA A 202 -19.74 -9.72 1.30
C ALA A 202 -18.21 -9.56 1.27
N TRP A 203 -17.59 -9.33 0.10
CA TRP A 203 -16.14 -9.18 -0.07
C TRP A 203 -15.55 -8.21 0.97
N ALA A 204 -16.02 -6.96 0.97
CA ALA A 204 -15.48 -5.91 1.84
C ALA A 204 -16.12 -5.90 3.26
N GLN A 205 -17.04 -6.83 3.54
CA GLN A 205 -17.85 -6.84 4.76
C GLN A 205 -17.34 -7.87 5.78
N TYR A 206 -16.96 -9.08 5.33
CA TYR A 206 -16.50 -10.16 6.20
C TYR A 206 -15.15 -10.74 5.73
N PRO A 207 -14.06 -10.52 6.49
CA PRO A 207 -12.71 -10.83 6.01
C PRO A 207 -12.36 -12.32 6.07
N TYR A 208 -13.04 -13.11 6.92
CA TYR A 208 -12.59 -14.45 7.26
C TYR A 208 -12.97 -15.52 6.23
N GLY A 209 -14.14 -15.41 5.59
CA GLY A 209 -14.62 -16.42 4.64
C GLY A 209 -14.82 -17.79 5.30
N LEU A 210 -14.47 -18.86 4.57
CA LEU A 210 -14.51 -20.24 5.03
C LEU A 210 -13.11 -20.86 4.98
N GLY A 211 -12.73 -21.60 6.02
CA GLY A 211 -11.44 -22.28 6.10
C GLY A 211 -10.32 -21.37 6.68
N PRO A 212 -9.04 -21.64 6.33
CA PRO A 212 -7.93 -20.84 6.81
C PRO A 212 -8.04 -19.38 6.36
N HIS A 213 -7.91 -18.45 7.31
CA HIS A 213 -7.85 -17.02 7.03
C HIS A 213 -6.41 -16.60 6.65
N VAL A 214 -6.10 -16.69 5.36
CA VAL A 214 -4.74 -16.49 4.82
C VAL A 214 -4.39 -15.05 4.48
N GLN A 215 -5.31 -14.09 4.62
CA GLN A 215 -5.09 -12.69 4.24
C GLN A 215 -3.79 -12.11 4.82
N GLY A 216 -3.49 -12.42 6.09
CA GLY A 216 -2.31 -11.91 6.78
C GLY A 216 -0.98 -12.41 6.24
N MET A 217 -0.98 -13.50 5.47
CA MET A 217 0.21 -14.00 4.80
C MET A 217 0.68 -13.05 3.70
N PHE A 218 -0.20 -12.22 3.14
CA PHE A 218 0.12 -11.29 2.04
C PHE A 218 0.52 -9.88 2.52
N SER A 219 0.57 -9.65 3.83
CA SER A 219 0.97 -8.37 4.43
C SER A 219 2.41 -8.43 4.91
N GLN A 220 3.23 -7.44 4.54
CA GLN A 220 4.68 -7.42 4.80
C GLN A 220 5.37 -8.73 4.37
N SER A 221 5.04 -9.17 3.15
CA SER A 221 5.45 -10.47 2.61
C SER A 221 5.75 -10.37 1.11
N ASN A 222 6.27 -11.44 0.54
CA ASN A 222 6.52 -11.59 -0.90
C ASN A 222 5.79 -12.81 -1.51
N TYR A 223 4.70 -13.26 -0.90
CA TYR A 223 3.97 -14.46 -1.35
C TYR A 223 3.00 -14.21 -2.52
N GLY A 224 2.85 -12.97 -2.97
CA GLY A 224 2.03 -12.62 -4.13
C GLY A 224 1.86 -11.12 -4.30
N ILE A 225 1.31 -10.72 -5.44
CA ILE A 225 1.04 -9.33 -5.81
C ILE A 225 -0.45 -9.05 -5.62
N VAL A 226 -0.79 -8.15 -4.69
CA VAL A 226 -2.19 -7.77 -4.43
C VAL A 226 -2.69 -6.82 -5.52
N THR A 227 -3.75 -7.20 -6.21
CA THR A 227 -4.32 -6.46 -7.35
C THR A 227 -5.66 -5.80 -7.06
N LYS A 228 -6.40 -6.26 -6.03
CA LYS A 228 -7.64 -5.61 -5.53
C LYS A 228 -7.79 -5.86 -4.05
N VAL A 229 -8.38 -4.90 -3.33
CA VAL A 229 -8.65 -5.03 -1.89
C VAL A 229 -9.99 -4.41 -1.54
N GLY A 230 -10.77 -5.09 -0.70
CA GLY A 230 -11.90 -4.50 0.00
C GLY A 230 -11.43 -3.72 1.24
N VAL A 231 -11.96 -2.53 1.46
CA VAL A 231 -11.56 -1.63 2.55
C VAL A 231 -12.81 -1.13 3.27
N ARG A 232 -12.82 -1.23 4.59
CA ARG A 232 -13.82 -0.61 5.46
C ARG A 232 -13.50 0.87 5.66
N LEU A 233 -14.51 1.69 5.44
CA LEU A 233 -14.49 3.13 5.62
C LEU A 233 -15.17 3.49 6.95
N ILE A 234 -15.07 4.76 7.31
CA ILE A 234 -15.69 5.30 8.53
C ILE A 234 -16.99 6.00 8.10
N GLN A 235 -18.10 5.69 8.73
CA GLN A 235 -19.31 6.51 8.54
C GLN A 235 -19.08 7.90 9.13
N HIS A 236 -19.47 8.94 8.39
CA HIS A 236 -19.34 10.32 8.87
C HIS A 236 -20.04 10.46 10.22
N PRO A 237 -19.29 10.72 11.32
CA PRO A 237 -19.88 10.77 12.65
C PRO A 237 -20.78 12.01 12.78
N PRO A 238 -21.81 11.99 13.65
CA PRO A 238 -22.67 13.16 13.86
C PRO A 238 -21.91 14.35 14.48
N ALA A 239 -20.80 14.07 15.18
CA ALA A 239 -19.92 15.07 15.76
C ALA A 239 -18.47 14.58 15.77
N PHE A 240 -17.51 15.51 15.70
CA PHE A 240 -16.08 15.24 15.82
C PHE A 240 -15.43 16.33 16.68
N ARG A 241 -14.52 15.94 17.57
CA ARG A 241 -13.75 16.85 18.40
C ARG A 241 -12.28 16.42 18.42
N SER A 242 -11.39 17.35 18.08
CA SER A 242 -9.95 17.21 18.31
C SER A 242 -9.56 17.90 19.61
N SER A 243 -8.55 17.39 20.31
CA SER A 243 -8.03 17.97 21.55
C SER A 243 -6.53 17.72 21.68
N LEU A 244 -5.82 18.70 22.22
CA LEU A 244 -4.39 18.64 22.51
C LEU A 244 -4.19 18.74 24.02
N VAL A 245 -3.41 17.81 24.57
CA VAL A 245 -2.98 17.83 25.98
C VAL A 245 -1.47 18.01 25.98
N ILE A 246 -0.98 19.02 26.69
CA ILE A 246 0.45 19.31 26.82
C ILE A 246 0.88 18.93 28.23
N ALA A 247 1.81 17.99 28.31
CA ALA A 247 2.57 17.69 29.52
C ALA A 247 3.75 18.69 29.62
N PRO A 248 3.89 19.42 30.74
CA PRO A 248 4.92 20.45 30.86
C PRO A 248 6.33 19.86 30.99
N ASN A 249 6.47 18.68 31.60
CA ASN A 249 7.75 18.00 31.78
C ASN A 249 7.77 16.65 31.06
N ASN A 250 8.96 16.16 30.72
CA ASN A 250 9.11 14.87 30.05
C ASN A 250 8.63 13.72 30.93
N GLU A 251 8.82 13.82 32.25
CA GLU A 251 8.45 12.82 33.25
C GLU A 251 6.93 12.60 33.34
N ASP A 252 6.15 13.61 32.95
CA ASP A 252 4.68 13.56 32.94
C ASP A 252 4.13 12.58 31.87
N ILE A 253 4.99 12.07 30.98
CA ILE A 253 4.63 11.01 30.02
C ILE A 253 4.07 9.77 30.73
N VAL A 254 4.60 9.42 31.90
CA VAL A 254 4.20 8.23 32.66
C VAL A 254 2.74 8.33 33.14
N PRO A 255 2.36 9.33 33.96
CA PRO A 255 0.96 9.49 34.37
C PRO A 255 0.01 9.78 33.19
N MET A 256 0.50 10.40 32.11
CA MET A 256 -0.28 10.63 30.90
C MET A 256 -0.63 9.31 30.19
N ILE A 257 0.34 8.40 30.00
CA ILE A 257 0.10 7.08 29.42
C ILE A 257 -0.86 6.27 30.30
N ASP A 258 -0.69 6.29 31.63
CA ASP A 258 -1.57 5.57 32.55
C ASP A 258 -3.03 6.06 32.47
N THR A 259 -3.22 7.37 32.33
CA THR A 259 -4.54 8.00 32.18
C THR A 259 -5.13 7.65 30.80
N LEU A 260 -4.34 7.82 29.73
CA LEU A 260 -4.77 7.49 28.37
C LEU A 260 -5.17 6.02 28.25
N ARG A 261 -4.41 5.09 28.85
CA ARG A 261 -4.76 3.66 28.87
C ARG A 261 -6.16 3.44 29.45
N LYS A 262 -6.50 4.09 30.57
CA LYS A 262 -7.83 3.97 31.19
C LYS A 262 -8.93 4.51 30.26
N LEU A 263 -8.69 5.65 29.62
CA LEU A 263 -9.64 6.26 28.68
C LEU A 263 -9.85 5.40 27.43
N ARG A 264 -8.78 4.81 26.88
CA ARG A 264 -8.82 3.89 25.72
C ARG A 264 -9.56 2.60 26.06
N LEU A 265 -9.20 1.95 27.16
CA LEU A 265 -9.84 0.70 27.59
C LEU A 265 -11.32 0.90 27.98
N GLY A 266 -11.66 2.10 28.47
CA GLY A 266 -13.03 2.47 28.80
C GLY A 266 -13.87 2.95 27.62
N GLY A 267 -13.32 3.03 26.39
CA GLY A 267 -14.04 3.53 25.21
C GLY A 267 -14.37 5.02 25.25
N ALA A 268 -13.73 5.79 26.13
CA ALA A 268 -13.87 7.25 26.16
C ALA A 268 -13.05 7.92 25.04
N VAL A 269 -12.01 7.23 24.55
CA VAL A 269 -11.16 7.66 23.44
C VAL A 269 -10.96 6.47 22.51
N ASP A 270 -11.54 6.51 21.31
CA ASP A 270 -11.58 5.35 20.42
C ASP A 270 -10.55 5.39 19.28
N ASN A 271 -10.02 6.57 18.96
CA ASN A 271 -9.05 6.74 17.89
C ASN A 271 -7.61 6.37 18.32
N ALA A 272 -6.72 6.23 17.34
CA ALA A 272 -5.29 6.07 17.59
C ALA A 272 -4.66 7.42 18.00
N VAL A 273 -4.46 7.61 19.31
CA VAL A 273 -3.89 8.84 19.87
C VAL A 273 -2.40 8.95 19.57
N SER A 274 -1.97 10.11 19.08
CA SER A 274 -0.56 10.45 18.88
C SER A 274 0.03 11.06 20.14
N LEU A 275 1.21 10.58 20.56
CA LEU A 275 2.04 11.18 21.60
C LEU A 275 3.40 11.49 20.99
N GLY A 276 3.89 12.71 21.19
CA GLY A 276 5.18 13.13 20.64
C GLY A 276 5.72 14.37 21.36
N PRO A 277 7.03 14.65 21.23
CA PRO A 277 7.64 15.82 21.85
C PRO A 277 7.01 17.10 21.30
N HIS A 278 6.65 18.01 22.20
CA HIS A 278 6.20 19.35 21.82
C HIS A 278 7.41 20.29 21.78
N GLY A 279 7.97 20.51 20.59
CA GLY A 279 9.02 21.52 20.37
C GLY A 279 8.42 22.91 20.14
N PRO A 280 9.21 24.00 20.28
CA PRO A 280 8.80 25.34 19.85
C PRO A 280 8.73 25.37 18.32
N GLY A 281 7.57 24.98 17.78
CA GLY A 281 7.31 24.85 16.35
C GLY A 281 5.90 24.30 16.16
N ARG A 282 5.15 24.86 15.20
CA ARG A 282 3.73 24.57 14.96
C ARG A 282 3.45 23.06 15.01
N ALA A 283 2.35 22.69 15.67
CA ALA A 283 1.86 21.32 15.64
C ALA A 283 1.71 20.85 14.17
N PRO A 284 2.23 19.67 13.80
CA PRO A 284 2.30 19.23 12.39
C PRO A 284 0.94 19.03 11.71
N TRP A 285 -0.17 19.10 12.44
CA TRP A 285 -1.54 18.99 11.92
C TRP A 285 -2.25 20.34 11.72
N ALA A 286 -1.58 21.47 11.95
CA ALA A 286 -2.16 22.81 11.86
C ALA A 286 -2.01 23.49 10.48
N ALA A 287 -2.06 22.72 9.38
CA ALA A 287 -2.08 23.23 8.01
C ALA A 287 -3.25 22.63 7.21
#